data_AF-A0A9E0AQG9-F1
#
_entry.id   AF-A0A9E0AQG9-F1
#
_cell.length_a   1.000
_cell.length_b   1.000
_cell.length_c   1.000
_cell.angle_alpha   90.00
_cell.angle_beta   90.00
_cell.angle_gamma   90.00
#
_symmetry.space_group_name_H-M   'P 1'
#
loop_
_entity.id
_entity.type
_entity.pdbx_description
1 polymer ?
#
loop_
_entity_poly.entity_id
_entity_poly.type
_entity_poly.pdbx_seq_one_letter_code
_entity_poly.pdbx_strand_id
1 'polypeptide(L)'
;MNCPVGLSCLDSASGWSNPAIFPGPGGSPDLFNACAGSSNFVNVPDNFAGFQLARSGVGYGGVFVYYPDFPNYREFAQVELTSPLSAGDCYEVEFFVSPGDLMAFAAADIGLALSSTRISGVTNNLPLPLTPVLTNTAGVINDTSGWTRVHGTITAGGGEA
;
A
#
# COMPACT_ATOMS: atom_id res chain seq x y z
N MET A 1 -17.73 5.08 0.87
CA MET A 1 -16.74 4.33 1.67
C MET A 1 -17.49 3.69 2.82
N ASN A 2 -17.36 2.38 2.99
CA ASN A 2 -17.90 1.67 4.15
C ASN A 2 -16.81 1.62 5.22
N CYS A 3 -17.21 1.73 6.48
CA CYS A 3 -16.26 1.69 7.58
C CYS A 3 -15.66 0.27 7.73
N PRO A 4 -14.32 0.11 7.89
CA PRO A 4 -13.75 -1.21 8.08
C PRO A 4 -14.19 -1.78 9.43
N VAL A 5 -14.66 -3.03 9.41
CA VAL A 5 -15.13 -3.74 10.62
C VAL A 5 -14.11 -4.72 11.16
N GLY A 6 -12.97 -4.87 10.49
CA GLY A 6 -11.86 -5.74 10.84
C GLY A 6 -10.74 -5.62 9.81
N LEU A 7 -9.72 -6.48 9.96
CA LEU A 7 -8.57 -6.61 9.06
C LEU A 7 -9.01 -6.93 7.61
N SER A 8 -8.09 -6.74 6.67
CA SER A 8 -8.32 -6.71 5.22
C SER A 8 -9.16 -5.49 4.82
N CYS A 9 -10.03 -5.67 3.83
CA CYS A 9 -11.02 -4.69 3.42
C CYS A 9 -10.47 -3.39 2.82
N LEU A 10 -9.24 -3.38 2.28
CA LEU A 10 -8.74 -2.25 1.47
C LEU A 10 -9.76 -1.81 0.41
N ASP A 11 -10.45 -2.77 -0.22
CA ASP A 11 -11.50 -2.57 -1.24
C ASP A 11 -12.72 -1.76 -0.74
N SER A 12 -12.87 -1.54 0.57
CA SER A 12 -13.91 -0.67 1.14
C SER A 12 -13.59 0.82 0.96
N ALA A 13 -12.33 1.16 0.69
CA ALA A 13 -11.91 2.49 0.29
C ALA A 13 -12.21 2.71 -1.20
N SER A 14 -12.83 3.85 -1.51
CA SER A 14 -13.25 4.17 -2.88
C SER A 14 -12.06 4.18 -3.84
N GLY A 15 -12.14 3.38 -4.90
CA GLY A 15 -11.12 3.28 -5.96
C GLY A 15 -9.94 2.36 -5.65
N TRP A 16 -9.72 2.01 -4.37
CA TRP A 16 -8.65 1.09 -3.98
C TRP A 16 -9.09 -0.36 -4.15
N SER A 17 -8.14 -1.23 -4.48
CA SER A 17 -8.39 -2.67 -4.50
C SER A 17 -7.16 -3.52 -4.21
N ASN A 18 -7.41 -4.73 -3.72
CA ASN A 18 -6.46 -5.82 -3.56
C ASN A 18 -6.39 -6.65 -4.86
N PRO A 19 -5.24 -6.70 -5.56
CA PRO A 19 -5.10 -7.51 -6.77
C PRO A 19 -4.91 -9.01 -6.49
N ALA A 20 -4.81 -9.41 -5.22
CA ALA A 20 -4.51 -10.77 -4.83
C ALA A 20 -5.74 -11.69 -4.80
N ILE A 21 -5.51 -13.00 -4.86
CA ILE A 21 -6.56 -14.02 -4.70
C ILE A 21 -6.96 -14.11 -3.22
N PHE A 22 -7.99 -13.37 -2.82
CA PHE A 22 -8.46 -13.32 -1.43
C PHE A 22 -9.99 -13.55 -1.31
N PRO A 23 -10.47 -14.39 -0.37
CA PRO A 23 -9.70 -15.26 0.52
C PRO A 23 -8.98 -16.37 -0.27
N GLY A 24 -7.74 -16.72 0.10
CA GLY A 24 -6.95 -17.69 -0.65
C GLY A 24 -5.44 -17.49 -0.49
N PRO A 25 -4.62 -17.84 -1.51
CA PRO A 25 -3.16 -17.70 -1.46
C PRO A 25 -2.67 -16.25 -1.63
N GLY A 26 -3.58 -15.26 -1.68
CA GLY A 26 -3.29 -13.85 -1.80
C GLY A 26 -3.04 -13.15 -0.45
N GLY A 27 -2.51 -11.94 -0.53
CA GLY A 27 -2.39 -11.03 0.62
C GLY A 27 -3.73 -10.38 0.95
N SER A 28 -3.82 -9.73 2.10
CA SER A 28 -5.01 -9.07 2.61
C SER A 28 -4.67 -7.68 3.13
N PRO A 29 -4.31 -6.72 2.25
CA PRO A 29 -4.01 -5.36 2.68
C PRO A 29 -5.19 -4.78 3.47
N ASP A 30 -4.84 -4.07 4.55
CA ASP A 30 -5.79 -3.58 5.53
C ASP A 30 -6.28 -2.18 5.20
N LEU A 31 -7.53 -1.87 5.54
CA LEU A 31 -8.02 -0.50 5.62
C LEU A 31 -8.10 -0.06 7.09
N PHE A 32 -7.36 0.99 7.45
CA PHE A 32 -7.48 1.67 8.74
C PHE A 32 -8.30 2.95 8.58
N ASN A 33 -9.26 3.19 9.48
CA ASN A 33 -10.08 4.40 9.41
C ASN A 33 -10.61 4.84 10.78
N ALA A 34 -10.67 6.15 11.01
CA ALA A 34 -11.18 6.73 12.26
C ALA A 34 -12.66 6.41 12.55
N CYS A 35 -13.42 5.97 11.55
CA CYS A 35 -14.80 5.54 11.76
C CYS A 35 -14.93 4.18 12.49
N ALA A 36 -13.86 3.36 12.56
CA ALA A 36 -13.94 1.96 13.03
C ALA A 36 -14.22 1.84 14.54
N GLY A 37 -14.17 2.96 15.26
CA GLY A 37 -14.37 3.06 16.70
C GLY A 37 -13.09 2.71 17.47
N SER A 38 -12.88 3.38 18.61
CA SER A 38 -11.60 3.34 19.34
C SER A 38 -11.20 1.98 19.91
N SER A 39 -12.09 0.99 19.95
CA SER A 39 -11.81 -0.36 20.43
C SER A 39 -11.51 -1.37 19.31
N ASN A 40 -11.44 -0.92 18.05
CA ASN A 40 -11.24 -1.79 16.90
C ASN A 40 -9.76 -1.82 16.49
N PHE A 41 -9.28 -3.02 16.13
CA PHE A 41 -7.93 -3.25 15.61
C PHE A 41 -7.63 -2.55 14.28
N VAL A 42 -8.62 -1.91 13.65
CA VAL A 42 -8.46 -1.13 12.40
C VAL A 42 -8.79 0.36 12.56
N ASN A 43 -8.75 0.87 13.78
CA ASN A 43 -9.01 2.28 14.04
C ASN A 43 -7.81 3.18 13.70
N VAL A 44 -8.07 4.48 13.53
CA VAL A 44 -7.03 5.51 13.45
C VAL A 44 -7.18 6.46 14.63
N PRO A 45 -6.09 6.81 15.34
CA PRO A 45 -4.70 6.45 15.05
C PRO A 45 -4.24 5.09 15.60
N ASP A 46 -4.96 4.51 16.54
CA ASP A 46 -4.55 3.30 17.27
C ASP A 46 -5.18 2.05 16.65
N ASN A 47 -4.34 1.11 16.21
CA ASN A 47 -4.70 -0.15 15.57
C ASN A 47 -3.68 -1.25 15.92
N PHE A 48 -3.85 -2.46 15.37
CA PHE A 48 -2.96 -3.59 15.66
C PHE A 48 -1.49 -3.35 15.27
N ALA A 49 -1.22 -2.45 14.31
CA ALA A 49 0.13 -2.11 13.89
C ALA A 49 0.80 -1.02 14.73
N GLY A 50 0.02 -0.36 15.60
CA GLY A 50 0.46 0.67 16.52
C GLY A 50 -0.27 2.00 16.31
N PHE A 51 0.42 3.09 16.59
CA PHE A 51 -0.11 4.44 16.56
C PHE A 51 0.36 5.20 15.33
N GLN A 52 -0.56 5.58 14.44
CA GLN A 52 -0.25 6.48 13.32
C GLN A 52 -1.45 7.37 12.98
N LEU A 53 -1.25 8.69 13.00
CA LEU A 53 -2.23 9.61 12.42
C LEU A 53 -2.23 9.48 10.89
N ALA A 54 -3.42 9.56 10.29
CA ALA A 54 -3.54 9.57 8.83
C ALA A 54 -2.80 10.78 8.24
N ARG A 55 -1.99 10.52 7.20
CA ARG A 55 -1.29 11.59 6.45
C ARG A 55 -2.28 12.60 5.88
N SER A 56 -3.36 12.09 5.30
CA SER A 56 -4.43 12.85 4.69
C SER A 56 -5.77 12.17 4.94
N GLY A 57 -6.86 12.93 4.88
CA GLY A 57 -8.19 12.41 5.17
C GLY A 57 -8.31 11.87 6.59
N VAL A 58 -8.95 10.71 6.75
CA VAL A 58 -9.29 10.10 8.05
C VAL A 58 -8.89 8.62 8.15
N GLY A 59 -8.06 8.14 7.23
CA GLY A 59 -7.67 6.73 7.13
C GLY A 59 -6.51 6.50 6.18
N TYR A 60 -5.99 5.28 6.16
CA TYR A 60 -4.88 4.84 5.31
C TYR A 60 -4.93 3.33 5.08
N GLY A 61 -4.20 2.85 4.07
CA GLY A 61 -4.03 1.43 3.81
C GLY A 61 -2.82 0.85 4.54
N GLY A 62 -2.90 -0.41 4.94
CA GLY A 62 -1.81 -1.22 5.47
C GLY A 62 -1.37 -2.30 4.49
N VAL A 63 -0.07 -2.59 4.47
CA VAL A 63 0.50 -3.72 3.75
C VAL A 63 1.61 -4.37 4.57
N PHE A 64 1.62 -5.69 4.62
CA PHE A 64 2.77 -6.48 5.03
C PHE A 64 3.71 -6.69 3.84
N VAL A 65 4.94 -6.20 4.01
CA VAL A 65 6.03 -6.37 3.02
C VAL A 65 7.03 -7.46 3.42
N TYR A 66 6.88 -7.99 4.64
CA TYR A 66 7.66 -9.08 5.20
C TYR A 66 6.84 -9.79 6.28
N TYR A 67 6.91 -11.12 6.32
CA TYR A 67 6.34 -11.91 7.40
C TYR A 67 7.26 -13.09 7.73
N PRO A 68 7.68 -13.27 9.00
CA PRO A 68 8.74 -14.22 9.35
C PRO A 68 8.34 -15.68 9.09
N ASP A 69 7.08 -16.06 9.33
CA ASP A 69 6.64 -17.45 9.15
C ASP A 69 6.26 -17.79 7.70
N PHE A 70 6.19 -16.79 6.82
CA PHE A 70 5.81 -16.94 5.41
C PHE A 70 6.88 -16.28 4.52
N PRO A 71 7.92 -17.04 4.11
CA PRO A 71 8.94 -16.52 3.22
C PRO A 71 8.34 -15.94 1.94
N ASN A 72 8.86 -14.79 1.50
CA ASN A 72 8.39 -14.03 0.34
C ASN A 72 6.99 -13.43 0.47
N TYR A 73 6.39 -13.40 1.66
CA TYR A 73 5.08 -12.76 1.87
C TYR A 73 5.09 -11.29 1.46
N ARG A 74 4.12 -10.92 0.64
CA ARG A 74 3.93 -9.59 0.05
C ARG A 74 2.44 -9.30 -0.06
N GLU A 75 2.08 -8.09 0.29
CA GLU A 75 0.77 -7.52 -0.01
C GLU A 75 0.89 -6.38 -1.01
N PHE A 76 -0.17 -6.20 -1.78
CA PHE A 76 -0.22 -5.20 -2.83
C PHE A 76 -1.52 -4.41 -2.69
N ALA A 77 -1.42 -3.10 -2.88
CA ALA A 77 -2.54 -2.19 -2.97
C ALA A 77 -2.50 -1.55 -4.36
N GLN A 78 -3.65 -1.41 -5.02
CA GLN A 78 -3.73 -0.71 -6.30
C GLN A 78 -4.92 0.23 -6.37
N VAL A 79 -4.76 1.28 -7.16
CA VAL A 79 -5.77 2.31 -7.44
C VAL A 79 -5.61 2.78 -8.88
N GLU A 80 -6.72 3.12 -9.53
CA GLU A 80 -6.72 3.72 -10.88
C GLU A 80 -6.37 5.21 -10.77
N LEU A 81 -5.50 5.68 -11.66
CA LEU A 81 -5.20 7.09 -11.85
C LEU A 81 -6.47 7.82 -12.30
N THR A 82 -6.63 9.06 -11.86
CA THR A 82 -7.78 9.88 -12.26
C THR A 82 -7.79 10.24 -13.75
N SER A 83 -6.65 10.10 -14.41
CA SER A 83 -6.46 10.31 -15.84
C SER A 83 -5.25 9.50 -16.33
N PRO A 84 -5.30 8.90 -17.54
CA PRO A 84 -4.15 8.21 -18.11
C PRO A 84 -2.94 9.14 -18.28
N LEU A 85 -1.74 8.58 -18.16
CA LEU A 85 -0.51 9.32 -18.45
C LEU A 85 -0.31 9.52 -19.96
N SER A 86 0.20 10.69 -20.35
CA SER A 86 0.54 11.04 -21.72
C SER A 86 1.94 10.56 -22.07
N ALA A 87 2.08 9.83 -23.19
CA ALA A 87 3.37 9.34 -23.65
C ALA A 87 4.39 10.48 -23.83
N GLY A 88 5.59 10.31 -23.29
CA GLY A 88 6.70 11.26 -23.40
C GLY A 88 6.67 12.41 -22.39
N ASP A 89 5.57 12.59 -21.66
CA ASP A 89 5.49 13.60 -20.60
C ASP A 89 6.23 13.12 -19.34
N CYS A 90 6.80 14.08 -18.61
CA CYS A 90 7.48 13.84 -17.34
C CYS A 90 6.51 14.06 -16.18
N TYR A 91 6.41 13.07 -15.30
CA TYR A 91 5.57 13.10 -14.11
C TYR A 91 6.41 12.91 -12.85
N GLU A 92 6.07 13.60 -11.77
CA GLU A 92 6.52 13.22 -10.43
C GLU A 92 5.52 12.20 -9.86
N VAL A 93 6.05 11.07 -9.38
CA VAL A 93 5.29 10.05 -8.69
C VAL A 93 5.76 9.98 -7.23
N GLU A 94 4.81 9.88 -6.31
CA GLU A 94 5.11 9.80 -4.89
C GLU A 94 4.13 8.89 -4.15
N PHE A 95 4.60 8.27 -3.08
CA PHE A 95 3.78 7.63 -2.07
C PHE A 95 4.44 7.81 -0.70
N PHE A 96 3.69 7.52 0.36
CA PHE A 96 4.10 7.79 1.73
C PHE A 96 3.91 6.53 2.55
N VAL A 97 4.88 6.24 3.39
CA VAL A 97 4.93 5.02 4.20
C VAL A 97 5.30 5.36 5.63
N SER A 98 4.66 4.69 6.58
CA SER A 98 5.06 4.68 7.98
C SER A 98 5.13 3.22 8.43
N PRO A 99 6.26 2.77 9.00
CA PRO A 99 6.36 1.43 9.58
C PRO A 99 5.51 1.34 10.84
N GLY A 100 4.86 0.19 11.07
CA GLY A 100 4.10 -0.02 12.30
C GLY A 100 5.02 -0.05 13.51
N ASP A 101 4.77 0.80 14.51
CA ASP A 101 5.61 0.92 15.71
C ASP A 101 5.50 -0.29 16.65
N LEU A 102 4.44 -1.10 16.53
CA LEU A 102 4.33 -2.39 17.21
C LEU A 102 4.90 -3.57 16.39
N MET A 103 5.42 -3.32 15.19
CA MET A 103 6.01 -4.36 14.34
C MET A 103 7.48 -4.59 14.66
N ALA A 104 7.90 -5.85 14.66
CA ALA A 104 9.28 -6.24 14.98
C ALA A 104 10.28 -5.96 13.86
N PHE A 105 9.81 -5.70 12.63
CA PHE A 105 10.63 -5.56 11.44
C PHE A 105 10.23 -4.35 10.62
N ALA A 106 11.22 -3.72 10.00
CA ALA A 106 11.08 -2.65 9.03
C ALA A 106 11.72 -3.07 7.70
N ALA A 107 11.24 -2.50 6.59
CA ALA A 107 11.74 -2.79 5.26
C ALA A 107 12.57 -1.63 4.69
N ALA A 108 13.57 -1.97 3.90
CA ALA A 108 14.22 -1.02 2.99
C ALA A 108 13.45 -0.92 1.67
N ASP A 109 13.03 -2.05 1.12
CA ASP A 109 12.49 -2.09 -0.23
C ASP A 109 10.95 -2.00 -0.22
N ILE A 110 10.45 -0.88 -0.74
CA ILE A 110 9.04 -0.69 -1.12
C ILE A 110 9.01 0.15 -2.39
N GLY A 111 8.06 -0.13 -3.28
CA GLY A 111 8.02 0.52 -4.58
C GLY A 111 6.62 0.61 -5.17
N LEU A 112 6.54 1.37 -6.25
CA LEU A 112 5.34 1.63 -7.04
C LEU A 112 5.61 1.20 -8.47
N ALA A 113 4.68 0.46 -9.04
CA ALA A 113 4.64 0.13 -10.46
C ALA A 113 3.42 0.76 -11.12
N LEU A 114 3.53 1.05 -12.41
CA LEU A 114 2.43 1.51 -13.24
C LEU A 114 2.04 0.41 -14.22
N SER A 115 0.77 0.35 -14.57
CA SER A 115 0.22 -0.60 -15.52
C SER A 115 -0.83 0.12 -16.38
N SER A 116 -1.02 -0.35 -17.61
CA SER A 116 -2.13 0.06 -18.48
C SER A 116 -3.37 -0.82 -18.33
N THR A 117 -3.26 -1.88 -17.53
CA THR A 117 -4.36 -2.81 -17.26
C THR A 117 -4.44 -3.15 -15.78
N ARG A 118 -5.66 -3.37 -15.31
CA ARG A 118 -5.93 -3.77 -13.92
C ARG A 118 -5.32 -5.14 -13.62
N ILE A 119 -4.56 -5.25 -12.54
CA ILE A 119 -3.95 -6.51 -12.10
C ILE A 119 -4.95 -7.31 -11.25
N SER A 120 -4.93 -8.63 -11.41
CA SER A 120 -5.73 -9.57 -10.60
C SER A 120 -5.06 -10.94 -10.56
N GLY A 121 -5.46 -11.80 -9.62
CA GLY A 121 -5.01 -13.18 -9.56
C GLY A 121 -3.61 -13.37 -8.96
N VAL A 122 -3.15 -12.43 -8.13
CA VAL A 122 -1.79 -12.45 -7.56
C VAL A 122 -1.75 -13.31 -6.28
N THR A 123 -0.67 -14.07 -6.09
CA THR A 123 -0.37 -14.77 -4.83
C THR A 123 0.54 -13.92 -3.94
N ASN A 124 0.50 -14.14 -2.62
CA ASN A 124 1.30 -13.38 -1.67
C ASN A 124 2.80 -13.77 -1.63
N ASN A 125 3.22 -14.80 -2.35
CA ASN A 125 4.58 -15.33 -2.31
C ASN A 125 5.40 -15.04 -3.58
N LEU A 126 4.80 -14.35 -4.56
CA LEU A 126 5.44 -13.99 -5.82
C LEU A 126 5.42 -12.47 -6.03
N PRO A 127 6.44 -11.90 -6.69
CA PRO A 127 6.38 -10.51 -7.10
C PRO A 127 5.30 -10.31 -8.17
N LEU A 128 4.78 -9.08 -8.27
CA LEU A 128 3.99 -8.68 -9.43
C LEU A 128 4.82 -8.85 -10.71
N PRO A 129 4.21 -9.24 -11.84
CA PRO A 129 4.87 -9.30 -13.14
C PRO A 129 5.03 -7.89 -13.75
N LEU A 130 5.47 -6.93 -12.93
CA LEU A 130 5.67 -5.52 -13.27
C LEU A 130 7.05 -5.06 -12.78
N THR A 131 7.67 -4.18 -13.54
CA THR A 131 8.88 -3.47 -13.09
C THR A 131 8.46 -2.21 -12.33
N PRO A 132 8.89 -2.02 -11.07
CA PRO A 132 8.65 -0.77 -10.35
C PRO A 132 9.24 0.42 -11.12
N VAL A 133 8.46 1.49 -11.24
CA VAL A 133 8.93 2.78 -11.78
C VAL A 133 9.57 3.65 -10.70
N LEU A 134 9.29 3.33 -9.44
CA LEU A 134 9.84 3.97 -8.26
C LEU A 134 10.09 2.93 -7.17
N THR A 135 11.28 2.93 -6.58
CA THR A 135 11.65 2.10 -5.43
C THR A 135 12.38 2.96 -4.41
N ASN A 136 12.14 2.73 -3.13
CA ASN A 136 12.93 3.36 -2.08
C ASN A 136 14.40 2.89 -2.14
N THR A 137 15.33 3.83 -2.24
CA THR A 137 16.78 3.57 -2.26
C THR A 137 17.52 4.21 -1.08
N ALA A 138 16.79 4.87 -0.17
CA ALA A 138 17.36 5.61 0.96
C ALA A 138 17.73 4.71 2.16
N GLY A 139 17.55 3.39 2.05
CA GLY A 139 17.77 2.43 3.12
C GLY A 139 16.51 2.07 3.89
N VAL A 140 16.67 1.49 5.08
CA VAL A 140 15.56 1.01 5.92
C VAL A 140 14.67 2.18 6.37
N ILE A 141 13.37 2.06 6.17
CA ILE A 141 12.37 3.02 6.65
C ILE A 141 11.94 2.58 8.06
N ASN A 142 12.51 3.19 9.10
CA ASN A 142 12.26 2.85 10.50
C ASN A 142 11.78 4.02 11.37
N ASP A 143 11.54 5.19 10.79
CA ASP A 143 10.92 6.31 11.48
C ASP A 143 9.41 6.10 11.61
N THR A 144 8.94 5.85 12.83
CA THR A 144 7.53 5.66 13.16
C THR A 144 6.84 6.96 13.62
N SER A 145 7.57 8.07 13.73
CA SER A 145 7.02 9.35 14.21
C SER A 145 6.15 10.05 13.17
N GLY A 146 6.30 9.69 11.90
CA GLY A 146 5.58 10.28 10.79
C GLY A 146 5.74 9.52 9.49
N TRP A 147 5.14 10.07 8.44
CA TRP A 147 5.14 9.47 7.12
C TRP A 147 6.41 9.82 6.34
N THR A 148 7.16 8.81 5.93
CA THR A 148 8.30 8.95 5.02
C THR A 148 7.82 9.06 3.58
N ARG A 149 8.25 10.12 2.89
CA ARG A 149 7.96 10.34 1.45
C ARG A 149 8.93 9.53 0.59
N VAL A 150 8.39 8.69 -0.29
CA VAL A 150 9.13 8.04 -1.38
C VAL A 150 8.66 8.67 -2.68
N HIS A 151 9.57 9.28 -3.44
CA HIS A 151 9.22 10.01 -4.65
C HIS A 151 10.31 9.95 -5.71
N GLY A 152 9.92 10.22 -6.96
CA GLY A 152 10.84 10.30 -8.09
C GLY A 152 10.12 10.80 -9.35
N THR A 153 10.89 11.04 -10.40
CA THR A 153 10.37 11.46 -11.70
C THR A 153 10.42 10.32 -12.70
N ILE A 154 9.37 10.18 -13.50
CA ILE A 154 9.28 9.19 -14.58
C ILE A 154 8.96 9.91 -15.90
N THR A 155 9.34 9.28 -17.01
CA THR A 155 8.82 9.62 -18.35
C THR A 155 7.81 8.55 -18.73
N ALA A 156 6.55 8.95 -18.93
CA ALA A 156 5.46 7.99 -19.16
C ALA A 156 5.56 7.33 -20.55
N GLY A 157 5.24 6.04 -20.62
CA GLY A 157 5.13 5.30 -21.88
C GLY A 157 3.81 5.57 -22.61
N GLY A 158 2.79 6.02 -21.88
CA GLY A 158 1.46 6.32 -22.38
C GLY A 158 0.48 5.18 -22.12
N GLY A 159 -0.71 5.53 -21.61
CA GLY A 159 -1.78 4.57 -21.35
C GLY A 159 -1.72 3.88 -20.00
N GLU A 160 -0.74 4.19 -19.14
CA GLU A 160 -0.79 3.87 -17.72
C GLU A 160 -1.99 4.59 -17.10
N ALA A 161 -2.90 3.82 -16.47
CA ALA A 161 -4.16 4.29 -15.92
C ALA A 161 -4.56 3.43 -14.73
#